data_AF-A0A0J9XLG8-F1
#
_entry.id   AF-A0A0J9XLG8-F1
#
_cell.length_a   1.000
_cell.length_b   1.000
_cell.length_c   1.000
_cell.angle_alpha   90.00
_cell.angle_beta   90.00
_cell.angle_gamma   90.00
#
_symmetry.space_group_name_H-M   'P 1'
#
loop_
_entity.id
_entity.type
_entity.pdbx_description
1 polymer ?
#
loop_
_entity_poly.entity_id
_entity_poly.type
_entity_poly.pdbx_seq_one_letter_code
_entity_poly.pdbx_strand_id
1 'polypeptide(L)'
;MLTVKFLGKIINMELCKQASELANSIVFNAILILVIIISVTGIIFEIWVMLKTTNHILLHRNTRILIITHQLWLILHCAARLFFHFLKCKKIKISQLIHFITNKTTYTDPCGYMAYPWECFMMRTPITLTLLLNAASIPTVVIERAIATYFSARYEKSGISVAIILFIAQVKKR
;
A
#
# COMPACT_ATOMS: atom_id res chain seq x y z
N MET A 1 15.70 39.94 5.17
CA MET A 1 14.92 39.23 4.13
C MET A 1 15.80 38.47 3.13
N LEU A 2 16.88 39.06 2.61
CA LEU A 2 17.83 38.35 1.72
C LEU A 2 18.50 37.14 2.38
N THR A 3 18.93 37.28 3.63
CA THR A 3 19.56 36.23 4.44
C THR A 3 18.64 35.02 4.63
N VAL A 4 17.35 35.23 4.91
CA VAL A 4 16.35 34.16 5.06
C VAL A 4 16.13 33.40 3.75
N LYS A 5 16.03 34.11 2.61
CA LYS A 5 15.93 33.47 1.28
C LYS A 5 17.19 32.66 0.94
N PHE A 6 18.37 33.16 1.30
CA PHE A 6 19.63 32.48 1.06
C PHE A 6 19.77 31.20 1.91
N LEU A 7 19.45 31.29 3.21
CA LEU A 7 19.36 30.13 4.12
C LEU A 7 18.37 29.09 3.61
N GLY A 8 17.17 29.50 3.20
CA GLY A 8 16.18 28.58 2.61
C GLY A 8 16.69 27.87 1.35
N LYS A 9 17.45 28.57 0.50
CA LYS A 9 18.07 27.97 -0.69
C LYS A 9 19.15 26.95 -0.33
N ILE A 10 20.01 27.24 0.66
CA ILE A 10 21.05 26.32 1.14
C ILE A 10 20.41 25.05 1.71
N ILE A 11 19.40 25.18 2.57
CA ILE A 11 18.69 24.05 3.18
C ILE A 11 18.04 23.18 2.10
N ASN A 12 17.39 23.78 1.11
CA ASN A 12 16.78 23.04 0.00
C ASN A 12 17.82 22.28 -0.83
N MET A 13 19.01 22.86 -1.06
CA MET A 13 20.10 22.20 -1.79
C MET A 13 20.68 21.01 -1.00
N GLU A 14 20.83 21.13 0.32
CA GLU A 14 21.33 20.05 1.18
C GLU A 14 20.34 18.86 1.23
N LEU A 15 19.05 19.13 1.47
CA LEU A 15 17.98 18.13 1.44
C LEU A 15 17.94 17.36 0.11
N CYS A 16 18.19 18.10 -0.96
CA CYS A 16 18.20 17.63 -2.33
C CYS A 16 19.40 16.73 -2.65
N LYS A 17 20.60 17.11 -2.20
CA LYS A 17 21.78 16.25 -2.28
C LYS A 17 21.57 14.95 -1.50
N GLN A 18 21.03 15.03 -0.29
CA GLN A 18 20.73 13.86 0.53
C GLN A 18 19.68 12.94 -0.11
N ALA A 19 18.63 13.49 -0.73
CA ALA A 19 17.63 12.71 -1.45
C ALA A 19 18.23 11.99 -2.67
N SER A 20 19.13 12.65 -3.41
CA SER A 20 19.85 12.07 -4.54
C SER A 20 20.80 10.94 -4.12
N GLU A 21 21.54 11.13 -3.03
CA GLU A 21 22.41 10.08 -2.46
C GLU A 21 21.60 8.86 -2.01
N LEU A 22 20.44 9.09 -1.36
CA LEU A 22 19.56 8.01 -0.96
C LEU A 22 18.95 7.25 -2.15
N ALA A 23 18.52 7.97 -3.20
CA ALA A 23 17.96 7.36 -4.40
C ALA A 23 18.98 6.50 -5.17
N ASN A 24 20.27 6.87 -5.11
CA ASN A 24 21.35 6.12 -5.73
C ASN A 24 22.00 5.09 -4.78
N SER A 25 21.53 5.01 -3.53
CA SER A 25 22.04 4.04 -2.56
C SER A 25 21.70 2.62 -3.00
N ILE A 26 22.73 1.77 -3.07
CA ILE A 26 22.61 0.33 -3.36
C ILE A 26 21.66 -0.33 -2.35
N VAL A 27 21.73 0.08 -1.07
CA VAL A 27 20.91 -0.46 0.01
C VAL A 27 19.43 -0.16 -0.24
N PHE A 28 19.10 1.08 -0.60
CA PHE A 28 17.72 1.47 -0.87
C PHE A 28 17.16 0.69 -2.08
N ASN A 29 17.93 0.58 -3.15
CA ASN A 29 17.54 -0.22 -4.33
C ASN A 29 17.36 -1.70 -3.99
N ALA A 30 18.22 -2.29 -3.16
CA ALA A 30 18.08 -3.67 -2.70
C ALA A 30 16.80 -3.88 -1.89
N ILE A 31 16.47 -2.95 -0.97
CA ILE A 31 15.22 -2.98 -0.19
C ILE A 31 14.01 -2.89 -1.13
N LEU A 32 14.03 -2.01 -2.13
CA LEU A 32 12.95 -1.89 -3.10
C LEU A 32 12.72 -3.19 -3.89
N ILE A 33 13.79 -3.84 -4.36
CA ILE A 33 13.71 -5.12 -5.05
C ILE A 33 13.12 -6.19 -4.13
N LEU A 34 13.59 -6.27 -2.89
CA LEU A 34 13.07 -7.21 -1.90
C LEU A 34 11.57 -6.99 -1.64
N VAL A 35 11.15 -5.73 -1.50
CA VAL A 35 9.73 -5.38 -1.32
C VAL A 35 8.88 -5.80 -2.51
N ILE A 36 9.38 -5.65 -3.74
CA ILE A 36 8.69 -6.11 -4.95
C ILE A 36 8.54 -7.64 -4.93
N ILE A 37 9.62 -8.37 -4.61
CA ILE A 37 9.58 -9.84 -4.53
C ILE A 37 8.53 -10.30 -3.51
N ILE A 38 8.55 -9.74 -2.29
CA ILE A 38 7.59 -10.06 -1.23
C ILE A 38 6.15 -9.71 -1.66
N SER A 39 5.96 -8.61 -2.38
CA SER A 39 4.62 -8.19 -2.83
C SER A 39 4.07 -9.12 -3.91
N VAL A 40 4.91 -9.57 -4.84
CA VAL A 40 4.50 -10.52 -5.90
C VAL A 40 4.19 -11.88 -5.29
N THR A 41 5.04 -12.40 -4.40
CA THR A 41 4.78 -13.68 -3.71
C THR A 41 3.54 -13.59 -2.81
N GLY A 42 3.33 -12.45 -2.15
CA GLY A 42 2.13 -12.15 -1.38
C GLY A 42 0.85 -12.26 -2.20
N ILE A 43 0.78 -11.62 -3.37
CA ILE A 43 -0.39 -11.68 -4.25
C ILE A 43 -0.70 -13.12 -4.68
N ILE A 44 0.32 -13.90 -5.06
CA ILE A 44 0.13 -15.30 -5.45
C ILE A 44 -0.43 -16.11 -4.28
N PHE A 45 0.11 -15.90 -3.08
CA PHE A 45 -0.35 -16.58 -1.87
C PHE A 45 -1.78 -16.17 -1.49
N GLU A 46 -2.12 -14.89 -1.56
CA GLU A 46 -3.47 -14.37 -1.28
C GLU A 46 -4.51 -14.95 -2.25
N ILE A 47 -4.18 -15.02 -3.55
CA ILE A 47 -5.03 -15.68 -4.55
C ILE A 47 -5.22 -17.17 -4.22
N TRP A 48 -4.15 -17.87 -3.87
CA TRP A 48 -4.23 -19.28 -3.48
C TRP A 48 -5.10 -19.49 -2.24
N VAL A 49 -4.96 -18.64 -1.22
CA VAL A 49 -5.79 -18.67 0.00
C VAL A 49 -7.25 -18.35 -0.32
N MET A 50 -7.53 -17.40 -1.22
CA MET A 50 -8.90 -17.10 -1.66
C MET A 50 -9.56 -18.30 -2.35
N LEU A 51 -8.84 -18.98 -3.26
CA LEU A 51 -9.34 -20.18 -3.93
C LEU A 51 -9.62 -21.31 -2.92
N LYS A 52 -8.69 -21.54 -1.99
CA LYS A 52 -8.86 -22.56 -0.96
C LYS A 52 -10.02 -22.24 -0.01
N THR A 53 -10.19 -20.98 0.37
CA THR A 53 -11.30 -20.52 1.23
C THR A 53 -12.65 -20.66 0.52
N THR A 54 -12.69 -20.43 -0.79
CA THR A 54 -13.93 -20.56 -1.58
C THR A 54 -14.36 -22.02 -1.69
N ASN A 55 -13.41 -22.96 -1.77
CA ASN A 55 -13.68 -24.39 -1.85
C ASN A 55 -14.01 -25.04 -0.48
N HIS A 56 -13.63 -24.42 0.64
CA HIS A 56 -13.93 -24.95 1.96
C HIS A 56 -15.37 -24.60 2.40
N ILE A 57 -16.24 -25.61 2.36
CA ILE A 57 -17.67 -25.53 2.74
C ILE A 57 -17.89 -25.29 4.24
N LEU A 58 -16.89 -25.57 5.08
CA LEU A 58 -17.02 -25.54 6.55
C LEU A 58 -17.09 -24.12 7.16
N LEU A 59 -16.86 -23.07 6.37
CA LEU A 59 -16.90 -21.70 6.89
C LEU A 59 -18.30 -21.10 6.71
N HIS A 60 -18.85 -20.57 7.81
CA HIS A 60 -20.10 -19.82 7.80
C HIS A 60 -20.05 -18.69 6.75
N ARG A 61 -21.17 -18.46 6.05
CA ARG A 61 -21.26 -17.51 4.92
C ARG A 61 -20.68 -16.13 5.26
N ASN A 62 -20.93 -15.63 6.46
CA ASN A 62 -20.46 -14.32 6.94
C ASN A 62 -18.95 -14.28 7.10
N THR A 63 -18.39 -15.29 7.76
CA THR A 63 -16.95 -15.45 7.92
C THR A 63 -16.26 -15.57 6.57
N ARG A 64 -16.88 -16.28 5.61
CA ARG A 64 -16.36 -16.38 4.24
C ARG A 64 -16.32 -15.02 3.55
N ILE A 65 -17.39 -14.23 3.61
CA ILE A 65 -17.43 -12.87 3.04
C ILE A 65 -16.34 -12.01 3.68
N LEU A 66 -16.24 -12.04 5.01
CA LEU A 66 -15.29 -11.21 5.74
C LEU A 66 -13.83 -11.59 5.42
N ILE A 67 -13.51 -12.88 5.32
CA ILE A 67 -12.18 -13.35 4.89
C ILE A 67 -11.92 -12.91 3.45
N ILE A 68 -12.87 -13.07 2.52
CA ILE A 68 -12.71 -12.62 1.12
C ILE A 68 -12.44 -11.12 1.08
N THR A 69 -13.21 -10.30 1.82
CA THR A 69 -12.97 -8.86 1.86
C THR A 69 -11.59 -8.51 2.42
N HIS A 70 -11.12 -9.20 3.46
CA HIS A 70 -9.76 -9.03 3.99
C HIS A 70 -8.70 -9.37 2.95
N GLN A 71 -8.85 -10.50 2.25
CA GLN A 71 -7.92 -10.89 1.17
C GLN A 71 -7.92 -9.87 0.02
N LEU A 72 -9.08 -9.31 -0.35
CA LEU A 72 -9.17 -8.26 -1.36
C LEU A 72 -8.43 -6.97 -0.93
N TRP A 73 -8.50 -6.61 0.35
CA TRP A 73 -7.76 -5.44 0.88
C TRP A 73 -6.24 -5.66 0.83
N LEU A 74 -5.77 -6.87 1.10
CA LEU A 74 -4.36 -7.24 0.98
C LEU A 74 -3.89 -7.19 -0.49
N ILE A 75 -4.67 -7.75 -1.41
CA ILE A 75 -4.37 -7.70 -2.85
C ILE A 75 -4.30 -6.25 -3.32
N LEU A 76 -5.24 -5.41 -2.90
CA LEU A 76 -5.24 -3.99 -3.23
C LEU A 76 -4.01 -3.27 -2.67
N HIS A 77 -3.58 -3.60 -1.44
CA HIS A 77 -2.35 -3.06 -0.84
C HIS A 77 -1.12 -3.41 -1.67
N CYS A 78 -0.96 -4.70 -2.01
CA CYS A 78 0.15 -5.20 -2.80
C CYS A 78 0.14 -4.65 -4.23
N ALA A 79 -1.03 -4.57 -4.86
CA ALA A 79 -1.22 -3.99 -6.19
C ALA A 79 -0.91 -2.49 -6.21
N ALA A 80 -1.36 -1.72 -5.22
CA ALA A 80 -1.02 -0.31 -5.08
C ALA A 80 0.50 -0.13 -4.93
N ARG A 81 1.14 -0.92 -4.07
CA ARG A 81 2.59 -0.89 -3.87
C ARG A 81 3.34 -1.18 -5.17
N LEU A 82 2.97 -2.22 -5.91
CA LEU A 82 3.56 -2.55 -7.21
C LEU A 82 3.31 -1.45 -8.25
N PHE A 83 2.09 -0.94 -8.35
CA PHE A 83 1.75 0.13 -9.30
C PHE A 83 2.63 1.37 -9.11
N PHE A 84 2.88 1.77 -7.85
CA PHE A 84 3.76 2.89 -7.57
C PHE A 84 5.23 2.58 -7.89
N HIS A 85 5.72 1.37 -7.57
CA HIS A 85 7.08 0.98 -7.97
C HIS A 85 7.23 0.93 -9.49
N PHE A 86 6.28 0.36 -10.23
CA PHE A 86 6.33 0.29 -11.70
C PHE A 86 6.22 1.67 -12.34
N LEU A 87 5.27 2.51 -11.94
CA LEU A 87 5.13 3.85 -12.50
C LEU A 87 6.30 4.76 -12.17
N LYS A 88 6.81 4.72 -10.92
CA LYS A 88 7.97 5.54 -10.54
C LYS A 88 9.26 4.99 -11.13
N CYS A 89 9.52 3.68 -11.07
CA CYS A 89 10.70 3.09 -11.69
C CYS A 89 10.69 3.32 -13.22
N LYS A 90 9.53 3.23 -13.88
CA LYS A 90 9.40 3.55 -15.30
C LYS A 90 9.60 5.04 -15.57
N LYS A 91 9.00 5.95 -14.80
CA LYS A 91 9.28 7.40 -14.94
C LYS A 91 10.75 7.74 -14.69
N ILE A 92 11.37 7.15 -13.66
CA ILE A 92 12.78 7.38 -13.30
C ILE A 92 13.69 6.84 -14.40
N LYS A 93 13.48 5.61 -14.88
CA LYS A 93 14.27 5.03 -15.98
C LYS A 93 14.06 5.77 -17.30
N ILE A 94 12.82 6.18 -17.62
CA ILE A 94 12.55 6.99 -18.83
C ILE A 94 13.21 8.36 -18.73
N SER A 95 13.15 9.03 -17.56
CA SER A 95 13.81 10.32 -17.34
C SER A 95 15.33 10.20 -17.47
N GLN A 96 15.92 9.13 -16.95
CA GLN A 96 17.35 8.85 -17.10
C GLN A 96 17.71 8.53 -18.56
N LEU A 97 16.89 7.76 -19.26
CA LEU A 97 17.10 7.42 -20.68
C LEU A 97 16.99 8.66 -21.58
N ILE A 98 16.00 9.51 -21.36
CA ILE A 98 15.83 10.77 -22.12
C ILE A 98 17.02 11.70 -21.84
N HIS A 99 17.48 11.80 -20.59
CA HIS A 99 18.66 12.60 -20.23
C HIS A 99 19.93 12.06 -20.91
N PHE A 100 20.09 10.74 -20.96
CA PHE A 100 21.22 10.08 -21.63
C PHE A 100 21.20 10.31 -23.15
N ILE A 101 20.04 10.17 -23.80
CA ILE A 101 19.90 10.33 -25.26
C ILE A 101 20.05 11.80 -25.69
N THR A 102 19.55 12.75 -24.89
CA THR A 102 19.52 14.17 -25.30
C THR A 102 20.84 14.91 -25.11
N ASN A 103 21.90 14.26 -24.63
CA ASN A 103 23.24 14.82 -24.40
C ASN A 103 23.23 16.27 -23.86
N LYS A 104 22.24 16.59 -23.00
CA LYS A 104 22.14 17.89 -22.36
C LYS A 104 23.07 17.88 -21.15
N THR A 105 24.30 18.32 -21.37
CA THR A 105 25.35 18.56 -20.36
C THR A 105 25.04 19.74 -19.42
N THR A 106 23.78 20.15 -19.30
CA THR A 106 23.36 21.22 -18.42
C THR A 106 22.83 20.62 -17.12
N TYR A 107 23.67 20.62 -16.10
CA TYR A 107 23.34 20.54 -14.67
C TYR A 107 22.29 19.48 -14.32
N THR A 108 22.73 18.31 -13.84
CA THR A 108 21.83 17.45 -13.05
C THR A 108 21.41 18.24 -11.83
N ASP A 109 20.27 18.94 -11.90
CA ASP A 109 19.63 19.51 -10.73
C ASP A 109 19.48 18.35 -9.74
N PRO A 110 20.21 18.35 -8.61
CA PRO A 110 20.19 17.21 -7.69
C PRO A 110 18.78 16.95 -7.14
N CYS A 111 17.85 17.90 -7.37
CA CYS A 111 16.51 17.93 -6.83
C CYS A 111 15.48 17.39 -7.82
N GLY A 112 15.88 16.99 -9.04
CA GLY A 112 14.97 16.35 -10.00
C GLY A 112 14.37 15.03 -9.51
N TYR A 113 14.95 14.45 -8.46
CA TYR A 113 14.42 13.28 -7.76
C TYR A 113 13.35 13.61 -6.71
N MET A 114 13.18 14.88 -6.32
CA MET A 114 12.15 15.29 -5.36
C MET A 114 10.78 15.22 -6.03
N ALA A 115 9.99 14.21 -5.63
CA ALA A 115 8.59 14.15 -5.98
C ALA A 115 7.84 15.34 -5.34
N TYR A 116 6.89 15.92 -6.08
CA TYR A 116 6.04 16.97 -5.53
C TYR A 116 5.29 16.45 -4.29
N PRO A 117 5.03 17.29 -3.27
CA PRO A 117 4.29 16.87 -2.08
C PRO A 117 2.96 16.16 -2.37
N TRP A 118 2.25 16.60 -3.42
CA TRP A 118 1.01 15.97 -3.86
C TRP A 118 1.23 14.55 -4.39
N GLU A 119 2.34 14.29 -5.10
CA GLU A 119 2.67 12.95 -5.58
C GLU A 119 2.98 12.02 -4.41
N CYS A 120 3.73 12.50 -3.41
CA CYS A 120 3.99 11.78 -2.18
C CYS A 120 2.69 11.49 -1.40
N PHE A 121 1.77 12.46 -1.33
CA PHE A 121 0.47 12.29 -0.70
C PHE A 121 -0.36 11.22 -1.41
N MET A 122 -0.43 11.25 -2.74
CA MET A 122 -1.16 10.26 -3.54
C MET A 122 -0.52 8.86 -3.49
N MET A 123 0.79 8.78 -3.26
CA MET A 123 1.48 7.51 -3.01
C MET A 123 1.22 6.97 -1.61
N ARG A 124 1.31 7.83 -0.58
CA ARG A 124 1.22 7.42 0.82
C ARG A 124 -0.23 7.12 1.25
N THR A 125 -1.19 7.86 0.73
CA THR A 125 -2.61 7.73 1.08
C THR A 125 -3.14 6.31 0.86
N PRO A 126 -3.04 5.68 -0.33
CA PRO A 126 -3.56 4.33 -0.54
C PRO A 126 -2.84 3.28 0.30
N ILE A 127 -1.52 3.40 0.50
CA ILE A 127 -0.74 2.48 1.34
C ILE A 127 -1.18 2.58 2.81
N THR A 128 -1.36 3.79 3.32
CA THR A 128 -1.79 4.03 4.70
C THR A 128 -3.25 3.59 4.90
N LEU A 129 -4.10 3.91 3.92
CA LEU A 129 -5.52 3.53 3.90
C LEU A 129 -5.70 2.01 3.99
N THR A 130 -5.02 1.28 3.12
CA THR A 130 -5.09 -0.19 3.09
C THR A 130 -4.47 -0.82 4.34
N LEU A 131 -3.39 -0.25 4.89
CA LEU A 131 -2.84 -0.69 6.17
C LEU A 131 -3.84 -0.54 7.32
N LEU A 132 -4.55 0.59 7.40
CA LEU A 132 -5.58 0.82 8.42
C LEU A 132 -6.77 -0.14 8.26
N LEU A 133 -7.17 -0.43 7.03
CA LEU A 133 -8.25 -1.38 6.75
C LEU A 133 -7.83 -2.82 7.09
N ASN A 134 -6.57 -3.18 6.82
CA ASN A 134 -6.01 -4.47 7.27
C ASN A 134 -5.99 -4.56 8.80
N ALA A 135 -5.56 -3.51 9.49
CA ALA A 135 -5.58 -3.46 10.94
C ALA A 135 -7.00 -3.52 11.55
N ALA A 136 -8.00 -2.91 10.90
CA ALA A 136 -9.39 -2.92 11.35
C ALA A 136 -10.14 -4.23 11.01
N SER A 137 -9.77 -4.88 9.91
CA SER A 137 -10.39 -6.14 9.48
C SER A 137 -10.01 -7.32 10.36
N ILE A 138 -8.77 -7.40 10.86
CA ILE A 138 -8.32 -8.46 11.79
C ILE A 138 -9.22 -8.58 13.03
N PRO A 139 -9.42 -7.54 13.86
CA PRO A 139 -10.29 -7.64 15.04
C PRO A 139 -11.73 -7.93 14.65
N THR A 140 -12.21 -7.44 13.50
CA THR A 140 -13.57 -7.75 13.05
C THR A 140 -13.72 -9.24 12.69
N VAL A 141 -12.73 -9.84 12.03
CA VAL A 141 -12.70 -11.29 11.75
C VAL A 141 -12.70 -12.10 13.04
N VAL A 142 -11.92 -11.68 14.03
CA VAL A 142 -11.85 -12.36 15.33
C VAL A 142 -13.17 -12.25 16.08
N ILE A 143 -13.78 -11.06 16.13
CA ILE A 143 -15.08 -10.83 16.78
C ILE A 143 -16.17 -11.67 16.11
N GLU A 144 -16.23 -11.68 14.78
CA GLU A 144 -17.22 -12.46 14.04
C GLU A 144 -17.07 -13.97 14.29
N ARG A 145 -15.82 -14.46 14.33
CA ARG A 145 -15.54 -15.87 14.69
C ARG A 145 -15.94 -16.18 16.13
N ALA A 146 -15.69 -15.25 17.06
CA ALA A 146 -16.10 -15.41 18.46
C ALA A 146 -17.63 -15.47 18.56
N ILE A 147 -18.35 -14.55 17.91
CA ILE A 147 -19.83 -14.52 17.90
C ILE A 147 -20.39 -15.82 17.29
N ALA A 148 -19.86 -16.28 16.16
CA ALA A 148 -20.29 -17.52 15.52
C ALA A 148 -20.09 -18.75 16.42
N THR A 149 -19.03 -18.75 17.23
CA THR A 149 -18.72 -19.85 18.18
C THR A 149 -19.63 -19.80 19.41
N TYR A 150 -19.84 -18.61 19.99
CA TYR A 150 -20.66 -18.45 21.20
C TYR A 150 -22.17 -18.57 20.94
N PHE A 151 -22.66 -18.14 19.77
CA PHE A 151 -24.07 -18.06 19.46
C PHE A 151 -24.49 -18.94 18.27
N SER A 152 -23.87 -20.12 18.09
CA SER A 152 -24.10 -20.99 16.93
C SER A 152 -25.59 -21.18 16.57
N ALA A 153 -26.44 -21.47 17.57
CA ALA A 153 -27.87 -21.70 17.38
C ALA A 153 -28.69 -20.46 16.95
N ARG A 154 -28.26 -19.25 17.35
CA ARG A 154 -28.97 -17.99 17.02
C ARG A 154 -28.41 -17.33 15.76
N TYR A 155 -27.18 -17.65 15.42
CA TYR A 155 -26.43 -17.05 14.34
C TYR A 155 -26.87 -17.57 12.96
N GLU A 156 -27.21 -18.87 12.85
CA GLU A 156 -27.79 -19.44 11.61
C GLU A 156 -29.08 -18.73 11.19
N LYS A 157 -29.91 -18.29 12.16
CA LYS A 157 -31.17 -17.58 11.86
C LYS A 157 -30.99 -16.11 11.47
N SER A 158 -29.85 -15.48 11.78
CA SER A 158 -29.63 -14.03 11.58
C SER A 158 -28.61 -13.69 10.49
N GLY A 159 -28.26 -14.68 9.65
CA GLY A 159 -27.04 -14.68 8.83
C GLY A 159 -26.75 -13.42 8.01
N ILE A 160 -27.71 -12.70 7.45
CA ILE A 160 -27.39 -11.58 6.55
C ILE A 160 -27.14 -10.25 7.31
N SER A 161 -27.77 -10.05 8.47
CA SER A 161 -27.81 -8.73 9.11
C SER A 161 -26.49 -8.35 9.80
N VAL A 162 -25.85 -9.31 10.47
CA VAL A 162 -24.66 -9.03 11.30
C VAL A 162 -23.45 -8.63 10.45
N ALA A 163 -23.20 -9.30 9.32
CA ALA A 163 -22.09 -8.98 8.43
C ALA A 163 -22.23 -7.58 7.81
N ILE A 164 -23.45 -7.18 7.43
CA ILE A 164 -23.73 -5.84 6.90
C ILE A 164 -23.54 -4.79 7.99
N ILE A 165 -24.01 -5.04 9.22
CA ILE A 165 -23.83 -4.13 10.36
C ILE A 165 -22.35 -3.94 10.68
N LEU A 166 -21.55 -5.02 10.68
CA LEU A 166 -20.11 -4.95 10.93
C LEU A 166 -19.37 -4.22 9.80
N PHE A 167 -19.76 -4.43 8.55
CA PHE A 167 -19.20 -3.69 7.41
C PHE A 167 -19.52 -2.19 7.52
N ILE A 168 -20.77 -1.83 7.84
CA ILE A 168 -21.17 -0.43 8.05
C ILE A 168 -20.44 0.17 9.25
N ALA A 169 -20.23 -0.59 10.33
CA ALA A 169 -19.49 -0.12 11.50
C ALA A 169 -18.02 0.18 11.17
N GLN A 170 -17.39 -0.60 10.28
CA GLN A 170 -16.03 -0.30 9.79
C GLN A 170 -15.99 0.96 8.93
N VAL A 171 -17.01 1.19 8.09
CA VAL A 171 -17.10 2.39 7.25
C VAL A 171 -17.42 3.64 8.07
N LYS A 172 -18.26 3.53 9.10
CA LYS A 172 -18.76 4.66 9.91
C LYS A 172 -17.79 5.13 11.01
N LYS A 173 -16.77 4.36 11.38
CA LYS A 173 -15.78 4.73 12.41
C LYS A 173 -14.61 5.57 11.86
N ARG A 174 -14.78 6.17 10.69
CA ARG A 174 -13.84 7.08 10.04
C ARG A 174 -14.58 8.32 9.57
#